data_AF-A0A6P1LA08-F1
#
_entry.id   AF-A0A6P1LA08-F1
#
_cell.length_a   1.000
_cell.length_b   1.000
_cell.length_c   1.000
_cell.angle_alpha   90.00
_cell.angle_beta   90.00
_cell.angle_gamma   90.00
#
_symmetry.space_group_name_H-M   'P 1'
#
loop_
_entity.id
_entity.type
_entity.pdbx_description
1 polymer ?
#
loop_
_entity_poly.entity_id
_entity_poly.type
_entity_poly.pdbx_seq_one_letter_code
_entity_poly.pdbx_strand_id
1 'polypeptide(L)'
;MVNFSFSKEIKNPELPLTHEQKNIIREYCSLASLSSLSESEAQRIADILEIAQIDQILDFWMTEADYVIGHNLNLIHENEQKNFQARLREYLVTDCGGLKQITFRHTK
;
A
#
# COMPACT_ATOMS: atom_id res chain seq x y z
N MET A 1 -7.27 17.75 8.27
CA MET A 1 -8.23 16.87 7.57
C MET A 1 -7.52 16.37 6.32
N VAL A 2 -6.93 15.18 6.37
CA VAL A 2 -6.18 14.61 5.24
C VAL A 2 -7.12 13.62 4.57
N ASN A 3 -7.51 13.92 3.33
CA ASN A 3 -8.36 13.07 2.51
C ASN A 3 -7.53 11.88 2.00
N PHE A 4 -7.66 10.73 2.65
CA PHE A 4 -7.19 9.46 2.08
C PHE A 4 -8.23 8.94 1.08
N SER A 5 -8.25 9.54 -0.11
CA SER A 5 -8.95 8.97 -1.27
C SER A 5 -8.05 7.94 -1.95
N PHE A 6 -7.67 6.88 -1.23
CA PHE A 6 -6.87 5.78 -1.78
C PHE A 6 -7.78 4.63 -2.23
N SER A 7 -8.73 4.93 -3.11
CA SER A 7 -9.45 3.89 -3.86
C SER A 7 -10.26 4.50 -4.98
N LYS A 8 -9.63 4.70 -6.14
CA LYS A 8 -10.29 4.49 -7.43
C LYS A 8 -9.24 4.31 -8.52
N GLU A 9 -9.19 3.08 -9.02
CA GLU A 9 -8.78 2.76 -10.40
C GLU A 9 -7.29 2.75 -10.73
N ILE A 10 -6.56 1.81 -10.13
CA ILE A 10 -5.55 1.07 -10.91
C ILE A 10 -6.00 -0.39 -10.96
N LYS A 11 -7.05 -0.64 -11.75
CA LYS A 11 -7.42 -2.00 -12.14
C LYS A 11 -6.44 -2.45 -13.22
N ASN A 12 -5.31 -3.01 -12.78
CA ASN A 12 -4.27 -3.60 -13.61
C ASN A 12 -3.59 -2.60 -14.56
N PRO A 13 -2.43 -2.04 -14.21
CA PRO A 13 -1.71 -1.21 -15.14
C PRO A 13 -1.04 -2.13 -16.16
N GLU A 14 -1.64 -2.31 -17.33
CA GLU A 14 -0.87 -2.49 -18.58
C GLU A 14 -0.07 -1.20 -18.89
N LEU A 15 0.50 -0.55 -17.89
CA LEU A 15 1.37 0.61 -18.06
C LEU A 15 2.76 0.04 -18.35
N PRO A 16 3.30 0.20 -19.57
CA PRO A 16 4.62 -0.29 -19.89
C PRO A 16 5.64 0.45 -19.02
N LEU A 17 6.21 -0.26 -18.04
CA LEU A 17 7.31 0.26 -17.24
C LEU A 17 8.46 0.68 -18.16
N THR A 18 9.01 1.87 -17.91
CA THR A 18 10.22 2.30 -18.59
C THR A 18 11.39 1.41 -18.19
N HIS A 19 12.46 1.42 -18.97
CA HIS A 19 13.67 0.67 -18.62
C HIS A 19 14.25 1.13 -17.27
N GLU A 20 14.19 2.44 -17.00
CA GLU A 20 14.64 3.03 -15.74
C GLU A 20 13.80 2.54 -14.56
N GLN A 21 12.46 2.61 -14.67
CA GLN A 21 11.57 2.13 -13.61
C GLN A 21 11.79 0.64 -13.31
N LYS A 22 11.98 -0.19 -14.34
CA LYS A 22 12.30 -1.62 -14.15
C LYS A 22 13.59 -1.83 -13.38
N ASN A 23 14.61 -1.01 -13.65
CA ASN A 23 15.89 -1.11 -12.95
C ASN A 23 15.74 -0.70 -11.48
N ILE A 24 15.03 0.39 -11.21
CA ILE A 24 14.77 0.87 -9.84
C ILE A 24 14.00 -0.19 -9.05
N ILE A 25 12.94 -0.76 -9.63
CA ILE A 25 12.15 -1.84 -8.98
C ILE A 25 13.02 -3.06 -8.69
N ARG A 26 13.84 -3.51 -9.65
CA ARG A 26 14.74 -4.65 -9.43
C ARG A 26 15.77 -4.39 -8.35
N GLU A 27 16.36 -3.20 -8.35
CA GLU A 27 17.35 -2.78 -7.36
C GLU A 27 16.72 -2.78 -5.96
N TYR A 28 15.56 -2.15 -5.81
CA TYR A 28 14.79 -2.17 -4.57
C TYR A 28 14.52 -3.59 -4.09
N CYS A 29 13.95 -4.45 -4.94
CA CYS A 29 13.64 -5.83 -4.56
C CYS A 29 14.88 -6.60 -4.10
N SER A 30 16.01 -6.39 -4.77
CA SER A 30 17.28 -7.03 -4.39
C SER A 30 17.74 -6.57 -3.01
N LEU A 31 17.68 -5.26 -2.73
CA LEU A 31 18.13 -4.69 -1.47
C LEU A 31 17.16 -5.05 -0.32
N ALA A 32 15.85 -4.88 -0.52
CA ALA A 32 14.83 -5.15 0.49
C ALA A 32 14.72 -6.64 0.87
N SER A 33 15.22 -7.54 0.02
CA SER A 33 15.28 -8.98 0.32
C SER A 33 16.51 -9.40 1.15
N LEU A 34 17.47 -8.48 1.39
CA LEU A 34 18.65 -8.79 2.19
C LEU A 34 18.28 -8.93 3.67
N SER A 35 18.90 -9.89 4.35
CA SER A 35 18.74 -10.10 5.80
C SER A 35 19.32 -8.95 6.65
N SER A 36 20.22 -8.16 6.06
CA SER A 36 20.87 -7.02 6.70
C SER A 36 21.34 -6.05 5.62
N LEU A 37 21.29 -4.76 5.92
CA LEU A 37 21.77 -3.70 5.04
C LEU A 37 23.00 -3.03 5.63
N SER A 38 23.99 -2.75 4.80
CA SER A 38 25.02 -1.75 5.09
C SER A 38 24.41 -0.35 5.07
N GLU A 39 25.13 0.62 5.63
CA GLU A 39 24.71 2.03 5.64
C GLU A 39 24.49 2.57 4.22
N SER A 40 25.36 2.23 3.28
CA SER A 40 25.21 2.61 1.87
C SER A 40 23.99 1.99 1.19
N GLU A 41 23.68 0.73 1.52
CA GLU A 41 22.51 0.05 0.96
C GLU A 41 21.21 0.61 1.55
N ALA A 42 21.21 0.92 2.86
CA ALA A 42 20.08 1.56 3.52
C ALA A 42 19.82 2.96 2.95
N GLN A 43 20.88 3.75 2.71
CA GLN A 43 20.76 5.03 2.05
C GLN A 43 20.22 4.88 0.63
N ARG A 44 20.68 3.86 -0.11
CA ARG A 44 20.20 3.61 -1.47
C ARG A 44 18.70 3.27 -1.51
N ILE A 45 18.22 2.48 -0.56
CA ILE A 45 16.77 2.23 -0.40
C ILE A 45 16.04 3.55 -0.13
N ALA A 46 16.54 4.40 0.76
CA ALA A 46 15.91 5.69 1.07
C ALA A 46 15.79 6.56 -0.19
N ASP A 47 16.85 6.67 -0.98
CA ASP A 47 16.84 7.42 -2.24
C ASP A 47 15.80 6.87 -3.23
N ILE A 48 15.68 5.54 -3.34
CA ILE A 48 14.66 4.90 -4.20
C ILE A 48 13.25 5.24 -3.73
N LEU A 49 13.01 5.20 -2.41
CA LEU A 49 11.71 5.53 -1.83
C LEU A 49 11.36 7.01 -2.00
N GLU A 50 12.34 7.92 -1.95
CA GLU A 50 12.12 9.34 -2.27
C GLU A 50 11.68 9.54 -3.73
N ILE A 51 12.27 8.79 -4.67
CA ILE A 51 11.84 8.81 -6.08
C ILE A 51 10.39 8.30 -6.20
N ALA A 52 10.07 7.21 -5.50
CA ALA A 52 8.74 6.61 -5.54
C ALA A 52 7.64 7.55 -5.01
N GLN A 53 7.93 8.44 -4.06
CA GLN A 53 6.96 9.43 -3.57
C GLN A 53 6.44 10.38 -4.65
N ILE A 54 7.21 10.56 -5.73
CA ILE A 54 6.88 11.49 -6.82
C ILE A 54 6.35 10.71 -8.05
N ASP A 55 6.84 9.49 -8.28
CA ASP A 55 6.40 8.62 -9.36
C ASP A 55 5.39 7.57 -8.87
N GLN A 56 4.10 7.82 -9.13
CA GLN A 56 2.99 6.94 -8.73
C GLN A 56 3.09 5.52 -9.31
N ILE A 57 3.78 5.33 -10.44
CA ILE A 57 4.00 3.98 -11.00
C ILE A 57 5.00 3.24 -10.13
N LEU A 58 6.09 3.91 -9.71
CA LEU A 58 7.06 3.33 -8.80
C LEU A 58 6.45 3.08 -7.42
N ASP A 59 5.70 4.03 -6.85
CA ASP A 59 5.00 3.86 -5.57
C ASP A 59 4.14 2.60 -5.55
N PHE A 60 3.33 2.41 -6.59
CA PHE A 60 2.50 1.22 -6.77
C PHE A 60 3.36 -0.05 -6.78
N TRP A 61 4.39 -0.12 -7.63
CA TRP A 61 5.19 -1.34 -7.77
C TRP A 61 6.07 -1.62 -6.54
N MET A 62 6.51 -0.62 -5.81
CA MET A 62 7.23 -0.80 -4.53
C MET A 62 6.31 -1.38 -3.47
N THR A 63 5.07 -0.90 -3.38
CA THR A 63 4.06 -1.44 -2.47
C THR A 63 3.78 -2.92 -2.78
N GLU A 64 3.63 -3.28 -4.06
CA GLU A 64 3.45 -4.68 -4.47
C GLU A 64 4.71 -5.52 -4.19
N ALA A 65 5.90 -4.96 -4.40
CA ALA A 65 7.17 -5.63 -4.07
C ALA A 65 7.28 -5.93 -2.58
N ASP A 66 6.94 -4.97 -1.70
CA ASP A 66 6.95 -5.15 -0.25
C ASP A 66 6.00 -6.27 0.19
N TYR A 67 4.82 -6.35 -0.43
CA TYR A 67 3.88 -7.43 -0.15
C TYR A 67 4.48 -8.81 -0.49
N VAL A 68 5.09 -8.93 -1.68
CA VAL A 68 5.73 -10.19 -2.13
C VAL A 68 6.94 -10.54 -1.26
N ILE A 69 7.81 -9.58 -0.97
CA ILE A 69 9.01 -9.79 -0.14
C ILE A 69 8.61 -10.16 1.27
N GLY A 70 7.68 -9.41 1.87
CA GLY A 70 7.18 -9.67 3.21
C GLY A 70 6.54 -11.06 3.35
N HIS A 71 5.81 -11.51 2.32
CA HIS A 71 5.30 -12.89 2.27
C HIS A 71 6.45 -13.92 2.15
N ASN A 72 7.40 -13.71 1.24
CA ASN A 72 8.51 -14.63 1.02
C ASN A 72 9.44 -14.76 2.24
N LEU A 73 9.61 -13.69 2.99
CA LEU A 73 10.39 -13.65 4.23
C LEU A 73 9.57 -14.09 5.46
N ASN A 74 8.31 -14.48 5.28
CA ASN A 74 7.36 -14.80 6.37
C ASN A 74 7.18 -13.67 7.40
N LEU A 75 7.40 -12.41 6.98
CA LEU A 75 7.17 -11.22 7.81
C LEU A 75 5.69 -10.83 7.87
N ILE A 76 4.91 -11.27 6.88
CA ILE A 76 3.46 -11.03 6.81
C ILE A 76 2.74 -12.35 7.07
N HIS A 77 2.12 -12.47 8.26
CA HIS A 77 1.22 -13.58 8.56
C HIS A 77 -0.19 -13.26 8.03
N GLU A 78 -0.65 -14.00 7.01
CA GLU A 78 -1.96 -13.76 6.36
C GLU A 78 -3.13 -13.60 7.34
N ASN A 79 -3.12 -14.37 8.44
CA ASN A 79 -4.19 -14.32 9.44
C ASN A 79 -4.20 -13.01 10.24
N GLU A 80 -3.02 -12.45 10.53
CA GLU A 80 -2.91 -11.17 11.21
C GLU A 80 -3.35 -10.03 10.29
N GLN A 81 -3.01 -10.11 9.00
CA GLN A 81 -3.45 -9.13 8.02
C GLN A 81 -4.98 -9.13 7.86
N LYS A 82 -5.63 -10.31 7.83
CA LYS A 82 -7.09 -10.42 7.82
C LYS A 82 -7.72 -9.83 9.08
N ASN A 83 -7.11 -10.04 10.25
CA ASN A 83 -7.56 -9.43 11.50
C ASN A 83 -7.41 -7.91 11.50
N PHE A 84 -6.30 -7.37 10.99
CA PHE A 84 -6.12 -5.93 10.81
C PHE A 84 -7.15 -5.33 9.86
N GLN A 85 -7.41 -5.98 8.72
CA GLN A 85 -8.45 -5.55 7.77
C GLN A 85 -9.85 -5.59 8.40
N ALA A 86 -10.17 -6.62 9.19
CA ALA A 86 -11.43 -6.71 9.91
C ALA A 86 -11.60 -5.56 10.91
N ARG A 87 -10.56 -5.29 11.73
CA ARG A 87 -10.56 -4.18 12.70
C ARG A 87 -10.65 -2.81 12.03
N LEU A 88 -9.96 -2.61 10.91
CA LEU A 88 -10.06 -1.38 10.11
C LEU A 88 -11.47 -1.20 9.54
N ARG A 89 -12.09 -2.28 9.03
CA ARG A 89 -13.49 -2.24 8.56
C ARG A 89 -14.44 -1.89 9.70
N GLU A 90 -14.29 -2.50 10.87
CA GLU A 90 -15.10 -2.18 12.04
C GLU A 90 -15.00 -0.70 12.39
N TYR A 91 -13.77 -0.16 12.46
CA TYR A 91 -13.51 1.25 12.76
C TYR A 91 -14.14 2.20 11.73
N LEU A 92 -13.93 1.94 10.43
CA LEU A 92 -14.48 2.77 9.35
C LEU A 92 -16.01 2.67 9.23
N VAL A 93 -16.59 1.50 9.53
CA VAL A 93 -18.05 1.32 9.58
C VAL A 93 -18.65 2.02 10.80
N THR A 94 -17.96 2.03 11.94
CA THR A 94 -18.42 2.77 13.13
C THR A 94 -18.39 4.28 12.93
N ASP A 95 -17.45 4.81 12.14
CA ASP A 95 -17.42 6.24 11.76
C ASP A 95 -18.57 6.65 10.81
N CYS A 96 -19.24 5.71 10.12
CA CYS A 96 -20.47 5.98 9.37
C CYS A 96 -21.77 5.89 10.22
N GLY A 97 -21.67 5.63 11.54
CA GLY A 97 -22.81 5.53 12.46
C GLY A 97 -23.47 6.86 12.88
N GLY A 98 -23.02 8.00 12.32
CA GLY A 98 -23.54 9.33 12.65
C GLY A 98 -24.81 9.76 11.90
N LEU A 99 -25.27 9.02 10.89
CA LEU A 99 -26.53 9.34 10.21
C LEU A 99 -27.66 8.51 10.82
N LYS A 100 -28.28 9.09 11.85
CA LYS A 100 -29.57 8.67 12.40
C LYS A 100 -30.49 8.28 11.25
N GLN A 101 -31.04 7.07 11.34
CA GLN A 101 -32.20 6.65 10.58
C GLN A 101 -33.26 7.75 10.67
N ILE A 102 -33.47 8.51 9.59
CA ILE A 102 -34.67 9.33 9.45
C ILE A 102 -35.78 8.34 9.12
N THR A 103 -36.46 7.86 10.15
CA THR A 103 -37.69 7.08 10.01
C THR A 103 -38.73 7.95 9.31
N PHE A 104 -39.18 7.51 8.14
CA PHE A 104 -40.31 8.09 7.43
C PHE A 104 -41.55 8.11 8.34
N ARG A 105 -42.10 9.30 8.61
CA ARG A 105 -43.50 9.45 9.04
C ARG A 105 -44.31 9.96 7.86
N HIS A 106 -45.02 9.06 7.20
CA HIS A 106 -46.18 9.42 6.39
C HIS A 106 -47.28 9.91 7.36
N THR A 107 -47.49 11.22 7.42
CA THR A 107 -48.78 11.78 7.84
C THR A 107 -49.76 11.63 6.68
N LYS A 108 -50.85 10.90 6.94
CA LYS A 108 -52.08 10.97 6.15
C LYS A 108 -52.73 12.34 6.28
#